data_AF-A0A381XW81-F1
#
_entry.id   AF-A0A381XW81-F1
#
_cell.length_a   1.000
_cell.length_b   1.000
_cell.length_c   1.000
_cell.angle_alpha   90.00
_cell.angle_beta   90.00
_cell.angle_gamma   90.00
#
_symmetry.space_group_name_H-M   'P 1'
#
loop_
_entity.id
_entity.type
_entity.pdbx_description
1 polymer ?
#
loop_
_entity_poly.entity_id
_entity_poly.type
_entity_poly.pdbx_seq_one_letter_code
_entity_poly.pdbx_strand_id
1 'polypeptide(L)'
;MKKNSVSHLISDTFLSKKELLDIQKNAFLLSDWYKEETLEENIKYENVNLGSLIQGEFINILVNYSKRFLECLNIVRKIGTNANYHCSGLTYEIMEHFSVKVEKISDSYDDSLFFPLDSLKIKIKLGIKNHSTELEISQNFFKKLKNLTEKSSTFLSNKNIDSTQKNILISEFNTLSYESLFSKIPEFKLNFILFNRRQPTVWNTKTFSMVKKSGVIVENHDTLINNEIKKHIKNDKKDIEIKINNIFKNTAFFDSFFSINGNSFWTPFSSHFTTYFKKRVLEFIKEIQLAKELLNKFHFSFILLHSEVGPNEKILLQLAKLKKIPTILLQHGLINDSVDCYGHNVCRGVVPIESDHAIVWGKVNEDYFRQIGIPEEKIHTIGTPIYDNLKGLNSIDNREGYVLLATSGPTKEDAFDLTIETIEKNIETIKKIAEIVVSHNKKLIVKLHPSPDEYDPSKILRKINPEIEIIKT
;
A
#
# COMPACT_ATOMS: atom_id res chain seq x y z
N MET A 1 -4.30 13.83 27.86
CA MET A 1 -5.12 15.04 28.07
C MET A 1 -6.48 14.69 28.69
N LYS A 2 -7.45 14.12 27.94
CA LYS A 2 -8.80 13.78 28.42
C LYS A 2 -8.83 12.92 29.70
N LYS A 3 -8.02 11.85 29.78
CA LYS A 3 -7.90 11.00 30.99
C LYS A 3 -7.40 11.74 32.23
N ASN A 4 -6.63 12.81 32.04
CA ASN A 4 -6.03 13.59 33.12
C ASN A 4 -6.80 14.91 33.36
N SER A 5 -7.99 15.07 32.77
CA SER A 5 -8.83 16.27 32.89
C SER A 5 -8.12 17.59 32.58
N VAL A 6 -7.10 17.54 31.71
CA VAL A 6 -6.39 18.75 31.25
C VAL A 6 -7.22 19.41 30.16
N SER A 7 -7.54 20.70 30.30
CA SER A 7 -8.23 21.48 29.26
C SER A 7 -7.39 21.51 27.98
N HIS A 8 -8.01 21.22 26.84
CA HIS A 8 -7.32 21.12 25.56
C HIS A 8 -8.28 21.38 24.39
N LEU A 9 -7.70 21.80 23.27
CA LEU A 9 -8.36 21.88 21.98
C LEU A 9 -7.74 20.84 21.05
N ILE A 10 -8.57 20.28 20.16
CA ILE A 10 -8.13 19.36 19.11
C ILE A 10 -7.68 20.20 17.90
N SER A 11 -6.51 19.90 17.34
CA SER A 11 -5.96 20.68 16.22
C SER A 11 -6.84 20.62 14.97
N ASP A 12 -7.58 19.53 14.75
CA ASP A 12 -8.57 19.39 13.67
C ASP A 12 -9.58 20.55 13.63
N THR A 13 -9.90 21.16 14.78
CA THR A 13 -10.85 22.29 14.86
C THR A 13 -10.32 23.57 14.19
N PHE A 14 -9.05 23.59 13.82
CA PHE A 14 -8.41 24.66 13.05
C PHE A 14 -8.42 24.40 11.55
N LEU A 15 -8.97 23.27 11.09
CA LEU A 15 -9.14 22.96 9.68
C LEU A 15 -10.62 23.02 9.28
N SER A 16 -10.89 23.64 8.15
CA SER A 16 -12.20 23.57 7.50
C SER A 16 -12.35 22.28 6.68
N LYS A 17 -13.60 21.88 6.39
CA LYS A 17 -13.88 20.77 5.46
C LYS A 17 -13.27 20.99 4.08
N LYS A 18 -13.22 22.25 3.62
CA LYS A 18 -12.58 22.60 2.35
C LYS A 18 -11.08 22.30 2.40
N GLU A 19 -10.40 22.67 3.48
CA GLU A 19 -8.97 22.39 3.63
C GLU A 19 -8.68 20.89 3.71
N LEU A 20 -9.54 20.09 4.34
CA LEU A 20 -9.42 18.62 4.31
C LEU A 20 -9.53 18.06 2.89
N LEU A 21 -10.45 18.56 2.06
CA LEU A 21 -10.53 18.20 0.64
C LEU A 21 -9.29 18.65 -0.13
N ASP A 22 -8.80 19.86 0.14
CA ASP A 22 -7.61 20.41 -0.52
C ASP A 22 -6.36 19.62 -0.13
N ILE A 23 -6.22 19.17 1.13
CA ILE A 23 -5.16 18.24 1.55
C ILE A 23 -5.21 16.97 0.72
N GLN A 24 -6.38 16.34 0.61
CA GLN A 24 -6.52 15.08 -0.12
C GLN A 24 -6.16 15.24 -1.60
N LYS A 25 -6.69 16.27 -2.25
CA LYS A 25 -6.43 16.55 -3.67
C LYS A 25 -4.96 16.88 -3.92
N ASN A 26 -4.36 17.73 -3.08
CA ASN A 26 -2.95 18.08 -3.20
C ASN A 26 -2.05 16.88 -2.94
N ALA A 27 -2.38 15.98 -2.00
CA ALA A 27 -1.57 14.77 -1.79
C ALA A 27 -1.48 13.91 -3.06
N PHE A 28 -2.57 13.77 -3.82
CA PHE A 28 -2.54 13.09 -5.11
C PHE A 28 -1.68 13.83 -6.14
N LEU A 29 -1.88 15.14 -6.32
CA LEU A 29 -1.11 15.95 -7.27
C LEU A 29 0.39 15.99 -6.94
N LEU A 30 0.73 16.20 -5.68
CA LEU A 30 2.11 16.30 -5.22
C LEU A 30 2.82 14.94 -5.26
N SER A 31 2.08 13.83 -5.19
CA SER A 31 2.66 12.50 -5.36
C SER A 31 3.17 12.25 -6.79
N ASP A 32 2.71 13.05 -7.75
CA ASP A 32 3.09 13.01 -9.17
C ASP A 32 4.29 13.91 -9.52
N TRP A 33 4.99 14.47 -8.52
CA TRP A 33 6.20 15.31 -8.71
C TRP A 33 7.23 14.75 -9.69
N TYR A 34 7.30 13.42 -9.81
CA TYR A 34 8.23 12.71 -10.68
C TYR A 34 7.91 12.82 -12.18
N LYS A 35 6.71 13.32 -12.54
CA LYS A 35 6.24 13.54 -13.92
C LYS A 35 6.66 14.90 -14.46
N GLU A 36 7.13 15.80 -13.62
CA GLU A 36 7.56 17.13 -14.03
C GLU A 36 8.77 17.04 -14.97
N GLU A 37 8.67 17.66 -16.14
CA GLU A 37 9.69 17.59 -17.21
C GLU A 37 11.08 17.96 -16.71
N THR A 38 11.14 18.93 -15.79
CA THR A 38 12.39 19.40 -15.16
C THR A 38 13.16 18.30 -14.39
N LEU A 39 12.48 17.21 -14.02
CA LEU A 39 13.02 16.12 -13.23
C LEU A 39 13.11 14.78 -13.99
N GLU A 40 12.33 14.62 -15.05
CA GLU A 40 11.99 13.33 -15.63
C GLU A 40 13.23 12.51 -16.08
N GLU A 41 14.23 13.15 -16.66
CA GLU A 41 15.46 12.47 -17.11
C GLU A 41 16.36 12.06 -15.95
N ASN A 42 16.42 12.88 -14.89
CA ASN A 42 17.36 12.70 -13.80
C ASN A 42 16.90 11.66 -12.77
N ILE A 43 15.59 11.38 -12.72
CA ILE A 43 14.98 10.45 -11.76
C ILE A 43 14.83 9.02 -12.30
N LYS A 44 15.38 8.70 -13.47
CA LYS A 44 15.32 7.38 -14.07
C LYS A 44 16.57 6.54 -13.77
N TYR A 45 16.36 5.24 -13.52
CA TYR A 45 17.41 4.22 -13.49
C TYR A 45 16.96 3.05 -14.35
N GLU A 46 17.77 2.67 -15.35
CA GLU A 46 17.43 1.59 -16.30
C GLU A 46 16.07 1.81 -16.96
N ASN A 47 15.76 3.08 -17.29
CA ASN A 47 14.48 3.55 -17.84
C ASN A 47 13.25 3.38 -16.91
N VAL A 48 13.47 3.03 -15.64
CA VAL A 48 12.42 3.03 -14.62
C VAL A 48 12.46 4.35 -13.85
N ASN A 49 11.33 5.06 -13.80
CA ASN A 49 11.17 6.29 -13.03
C ASN A 49 11.11 5.97 -11.54
N LEU A 50 12.12 6.39 -10.78
CA LEU A 50 12.26 6.05 -9.37
C LEU A 50 11.26 6.78 -8.46
N GLY A 51 10.83 7.98 -8.85
CA GLY A 51 9.80 8.73 -8.12
C GLY A 51 8.44 8.05 -8.19
N SER A 52 8.11 7.43 -9.33
CA SER A 52 6.87 6.68 -9.50
C SER A 52 6.74 5.51 -8.51
N LEU A 53 7.85 4.92 -8.08
CA LEU A 53 7.89 3.73 -7.23
C LEU A 53 7.53 4.00 -5.76
N ILE A 54 7.63 5.27 -5.31
CA ILE A 54 7.23 5.65 -3.95
C ILE A 54 5.80 6.18 -3.87
N GLN A 55 5.14 6.47 -5.00
CA GLN A 55 3.90 7.24 -5.04
C GLN A 55 2.83 6.76 -4.04
N GLY A 56 2.55 5.46 -3.99
CA GLY A 56 1.51 4.91 -3.10
C GLY A 56 1.81 5.15 -1.61
N GLU A 57 3.05 4.91 -1.18
CA GLU A 57 3.46 5.21 0.20
C GLU A 57 3.54 6.72 0.44
N PHE A 58 3.98 7.47 -0.56
CA PHE A 58 4.20 8.91 -0.47
C PHE A 58 2.90 9.70 -0.30
N ILE A 59 1.78 9.23 -0.85
CA ILE A 59 0.46 9.83 -0.59
C ILE A 59 0.13 9.82 0.90
N ASN A 60 0.38 8.72 1.61
CA ASN A 60 0.17 8.65 3.06
C ASN A 60 1.01 9.70 3.80
N ILE A 61 2.29 9.81 3.43
CA ILE A 61 3.22 10.82 3.98
C ILE A 61 2.67 12.23 3.74
N LEU A 62 2.26 12.54 2.51
CA LEU A 62 1.74 13.85 2.11
C LEU A 62 0.45 14.20 2.86
N VAL A 63 -0.54 13.29 2.92
CA VAL A 63 -1.79 13.54 3.65
C VAL A 63 -1.52 13.88 5.12
N ASN A 64 -0.71 13.07 5.81
CA ASN A 64 -0.40 13.28 7.22
C ASN A 64 0.43 14.56 7.46
N TYR A 65 1.44 14.80 6.62
CA TYR A 65 2.31 15.97 6.74
C TYR A 65 1.55 17.27 6.45
N SER A 66 0.84 17.32 5.32
CA SER A 66 0.08 18.49 4.88
C SER A 66 -1.03 18.86 5.86
N LYS A 67 -1.72 17.86 6.45
CA LYS A 67 -2.68 18.11 7.53
C LYS A 67 -2.02 18.81 8.71
N ARG A 68 -0.90 18.29 9.20
CA ARG A 68 -0.15 18.89 10.32
C ARG A 68 0.36 20.30 9.99
N PHE A 69 0.86 20.50 8.77
CA PHE A 69 1.35 21.79 8.30
C PHE A 69 0.24 22.86 8.30
N LEU A 70 -0.93 22.55 7.75
CA LEU A 70 -2.06 23.48 7.73
C LEU A 70 -2.66 23.74 9.12
N GLU A 71 -2.68 22.73 10.01
CA GLU A 71 -3.06 22.95 11.41
C GLU A 71 -2.15 23.98 12.08
N CYS A 72 -0.84 23.82 11.93
CA CYS A 72 0.13 24.77 12.47
C CYS A 72 -0.04 26.17 11.87
N LEU A 73 -0.21 26.25 10.55
CA LEU A 73 -0.44 27.52 9.85
C LEU A 73 -1.69 28.24 10.38
N ASN A 74 -2.80 27.53 10.54
CA ASN A 74 -4.06 28.10 11.01
C ASN A 74 -4.03 28.43 12.51
N ILE A 75 -3.30 27.66 13.32
CA ILE A 75 -3.02 28.00 14.71
C ILE A 75 -2.26 29.33 14.78
N VAL A 76 -1.19 29.49 14.00
CA VAL A 76 -0.41 30.74 13.96
C VAL A 76 -1.26 31.91 13.48
N ARG A 77 -2.09 31.72 12.45
CA ARG A 77 -3.03 32.76 11.96
C ARG A 77 -4.05 33.18 13.01
N LYS A 78 -4.53 32.24 13.84
CA LYS A 78 -5.55 32.52 14.86
C LYS A 78 -4.97 33.11 16.15
N ILE A 79 -3.83 32.60 16.61
CA ILE A 79 -3.22 32.98 17.89
C ILE A 79 -2.24 34.15 17.73
N GLY A 80 -1.58 34.25 16.57
CA GLY A 80 -0.61 35.29 16.24
C GLY A 80 0.85 34.87 16.42
N THR A 81 1.75 35.54 15.71
CA THR A 81 3.19 35.22 15.67
C THR A 81 3.94 35.57 16.96
N ASN A 82 3.39 36.47 17.78
CA ASN A 82 4.00 36.95 19.04
C ASN A 82 3.77 36.01 20.24
N ALA A 83 2.96 34.95 20.09
CA ALA A 83 2.74 33.99 21.15
C ALA A 83 3.98 33.11 21.39
N ASN A 84 4.13 32.61 22.61
CA ASN A 84 5.16 31.61 22.93
C ASN A 84 4.61 30.22 22.61
N TYR A 85 5.18 29.58 21.60
CA TYR A 85 4.86 28.22 21.23
C TYR A 85 5.86 27.26 21.86
N HIS A 86 5.37 26.11 22.33
CA HIS A 86 6.23 25.05 22.84
C HIS A 86 5.87 23.77 22.08
N CYS A 87 6.81 23.20 21.35
CA CYS A 87 6.57 22.11 20.40
C CYS A 87 7.68 21.06 20.46
N SER A 88 7.44 19.91 19.85
CA SER A 88 8.43 18.84 19.71
C SER A 88 8.36 18.19 18.33
N GLY A 89 9.44 17.50 17.97
CA GLY A 89 9.58 16.78 16.70
C GLY A 89 9.21 17.63 15.49
N LEU A 90 8.47 17.04 14.55
CA LEU A 90 8.10 17.68 13.29
C LEU A 90 7.26 18.96 13.49
N THR A 91 6.42 19.03 14.53
CA THR A 91 5.64 20.24 14.81
C THR A 91 6.55 21.41 15.15
N TYR A 92 7.66 21.17 15.88
CA TYR A 92 8.65 22.22 16.15
C TYR A 92 9.25 22.77 14.86
N GLU A 93 9.69 21.89 13.95
CA GLU A 93 10.30 22.27 12.67
C GLU A 93 9.34 23.08 11.78
N ILE A 94 8.06 22.70 11.74
CA ILE A 94 7.02 23.43 11.01
C ILE A 94 6.78 24.82 11.65
N MET A 95 6.70 24.90 12.97
CA MET A 95 6.47 26.18 13.66
C MET A 95 7.68 27.12 13.51
N GLU A 96 8.90 26.59 13.57
CA GLU A 96 10.13 27.34 13.32
C GLU A 96 10.15 27.93 11.89
N HIS A 97 9.69 27.18 10.90
CA HIS A 97 9.55 27.65 9.53
C HIS A 97 8.63 28.90 9.41
N PHE A 98 7.60 29.01 10.26
CA PHE A 98 6.73 30.19 10.29
C PHE A 98 7.33 31.40 11.03
N SER A 99 8.60 31.33 11.44
CA SER A 99 9.32 32.41 12.14
C SER A 99 8.61 32.89 13.41
N VAL A 100 7.89 31.98 14.09
CA VAL A 100 7.27 32.28 15.39
C VAL A 100 8.25 32.05 16.53
N LYS A 101 7.97 32.64 17.71
CA LYS A 101 8.73 32.33 18.92
C LYS A 101 8.36 30.93 19.42
N VAL A 102 9.18 29.93 19.09
CA VAL A 102 8.97 28.53 19.46
C VAL A 102 10.13 27.97 20.29
N GLU A 103 9.80 27.26 21.36
CA GLU A 103 10.76 26.52 22.20
C GLU A 103 10.57 25.01 22.03
N LYS A 104 11.68 24.28 21.92
CA LYS A 104 11.67 22.83 21.78
C LYS A 104 11.50 22.16 23.15
N ILE A 105 10.43 21.39 23.33
CA ILE A 105 10.16 20.65 24.58
C ILE A 105 10.90 19.31 24.63
N SER A 106 11.06 18.64 23.49
CA SER A 106 11.77 17.36 23.41
C SER A 106 12.35 17.09 22.03
N ASP A 107 13.44 16.32 22.02
CA ASP A 107 14.07 15.75 20.81
C ASP A 107 13.41 14.46 20.34
N SER A 108 12.34 14.01 21.01
CA SER A 108 11.63 12.79 20.62
C SER A 108 11.03 12.97 19.22
N TYR A 109 11.67 12.35 18.25
CA TYR A 109 11.28 12.36 16.85
C TYR A 109 10.68 11.00 16.48
N ASP A 110 9.53 11.02 15.80
CA ASP A 110 8.89 9.81 15.29
C ASP A 110 9.04 9.75 13.77
N ASP A 111 10.02 8.97 13.32
CA ASP A 111 10.27 8.65 11.91
C ASP A 111 9.11 7.90 11.23
N SER A 112 8.14 7.39 12.00
CA SER A 112 7.07 6.53 11.46
C SER A 112 6.24 7.20 10.38
N LEU A 113 6.08 8.54 10.44
CA LEU A 113 5.35 9.30 9.43
C LEU A 113 5.99 9.18 8.05
N PHE A 114 7.33 9.19 7.97
CA PHE A 114 8.07 9.11 6.71
C PHE A 114 8.39 7.68 6.29
N PHE A 115 8.19 6.70 7.16
CA PHE A 115 8.34 5.28 6.84
C PHE A 115 7.13 4.48 7.31
N PRO A 116 5.91 4.81 6.83
CA PRO A 116 4.69 4.19 7.34
C PRO A 116 4.73 2.67 7.16
N LEU A 117 5.23 2.16 6.03
CA LEU A 117 5.33 0.72 5.79
C LEU A 117 6.35 0.00 6.69
N ASP A 118 7.43 0.68 7.09
CA ASP A 118 8.44 0.08 7.96
C ASP A 118 7.99 0.05 9.42
N SER A 119 7.08 0.96 9.80
CA SER A 119 6.49 1.05 11.14
C SER A 119 5.40 -0.01 11.39
N LEU A 120 4.87 -0.63 10.33
CA LEU A 120 3.83 -1.64 10.44
C LEU A 120 4.34 -2.88 11.19
N LYS A 121 3.51 -3.35 12.11
CA LYS A 121 3.71 -4.64 12.77
C LYS A 121 2.94 -5.71 12.03
N ILE A 122 3.62 -6.79 11.67
CA ILE A 122 2.98 -7.91 11.00
C ILE A 122 2.45 -8.86 12.06
N LYS A 123 1.15 -9.17 11.98
CA LYS A 123 0.49 -10.16 12.86
C LYS A 123 0.68 -11.54 12.25
N ILE A 124 1.29 -12.45 13.00
CA ILE A 124 1.42 -13.87 12.65
C ILE A 124 0.59 -14.69 13.63
N LYS A 125 -0.25 -15.57 13.09
CA LYS A 125 -1.04 -16.52 13.88
C LYS A 125 -0.24 -17.80 14.14
N LEU A 126 0.02 -18.11 15.41
CA LEU A 126 0.69 -19.34 15.85
C LEU A 126 -0.28 -20.22 16.63
N GLY A 127 -0.40 -21.48 16.25
CA GLY A 127 -1.19 -22.49 16.97
C GLY A 127 -2.12 -23.31 16.07
N ILE A 128 -2.91 -24.17 16.71
CA ILE A 128 -3.88 -25.06 16.02
C ILE A 128 -5.23 -24.35 16.00
N LYS A 129 -6.10 -24.61 15.01
CA LYS A 129 -7.37 -23.88 14.73
C LYS A 129 -8.10 -23.29 15.96
N ASN A 130 -8.24 -24.06 17.05
CA ASN A 130 -9.01 -23.65 18.24
C ASN A 130 -8.16 -22.99 19.35
N HIS A 131 -6.83 -23.04 19.25
CA HIS A 131 -5.86 -22.52 20.22
C HIS A 131 -4.72 -21.82 19.48
N SER A 132 -5.04 -20.66 18.90
CA SER A 132 -4.06 -19.83 18.19
C SER A 132 -3.84 -18.51 18.89
N THR A 133 -2.58 -18.13 19.06
CA THR A 133 -2.16 -16.82 19.56
C THR A 133 -1.62 -15.99 18.40
N GLU A 134 -1.97 -14.70 18.37
CA GLU A 134 -1.38 -13.74 17.44
C GLU A 134 -0.12 -13.13 18.06
N LEU A 135 0.97 -13.16 17.31
CA LEU A 135 2.20 -12.46 17.64
C LEU A 135 2.42 -11.34 16.65
N GLU A 136 2.66 -10.14 17.17
CA GLU A 136 3.17 -9.02 16.39
C GLU A 136 4.68 -9.16 16.22
N ILE A 137 5.14 -9.17 14.98
CA ILE A 137 6.56 -9.19 14.65
C ILE A 137 6.95 -7.92 13.88
N SER A 138 8.23 -7.56 13.99
CA SER A 138 8.78 -6.43 13.23
C SER A 138 8.99 -6.78 11.76
N GLN A 139 8.95 -5.75 10.90
CA GLN A 139 9.24 -5.88 9.47
C GLN A 139 10.61 -6.52 9.19
N ASN A 140 11.61 -6.22 10.02
CA ASN A 140 12.95 -6.79 9.90
C ASN A 140 12.97 -8.30 10.19
N PHE A 141 12.22 -8.75 11.19
CA PHE A 141 12.09 -10.18 11.47
C PHE A 141 11.34 -10.89 10.35
N PHE A 142 10.26 -10.28 9.83
CA PHE A 142 9.54 -10.81 8.67
C PHE A 142 10.43 -10.95 7.43
N LYS A 143 11.23 -9.92 7.10
CA LYS A 143 12.20 -9.98 5.98
C LYS A 143 13.17 -11.16 6.12
N LYS A 144 13.63 -11.47 7.34
CA LYS A 144 14.49 -12.65 7.60
C LYS A 144 13.75 -13.97 7.36
N LEU A 145 12.51 -14.10 7.84
CA LEU A 145 11.68 -15.28 7.59
C LEU A 145 11.40 -15.48 6.10
N LYS A 146 11.03 -14.40 5.39
CA LYS A 146 10.81 -14.39 3.94
C LYS A 146 12.04 -14.91 3.19
N ASN A 147 13.24 -14.43 3.53
CA ASN A 147 14.48 -14.89 2.90
C ASN A 147 14.73 -16.40 3.10
N LEU A 148 14.41 -16.97 4.26
CA LEU A 148 14.54 -18.41 4.50
C LEU A 148 13.57 -19.20 3.62
N THR A 149 12.32 -18.74 3.52
CA THR A 149 11.32 -19.38 2.67
C THR A 149 11.62 -19.25 1.18
N GLU A 150 12.12 -18.10 0.71
CA GLU A 150 12.50 -17.89 -0.69
C GLU A 150 13.63 -18.83 -1.10
N LYS A 151 14.66 -19.03 -0.27
CA LYS A 151 15.73 -20.00 -0.53
C LYS A 151 15.21 -21.40 -0.78
N SER A 152 14.22 -21.84 0.01
CA SER A 152 13.60 -23.16 -0.18
C SER A 152 12.77 -23.27 -1.46
N SER A 153 12.29 -22.15 -2.01
CA SER A 153 11.51 -22.16 -3.25
C SER A 153 12.36 -22.35 -4.51
N THR A 154 13.69 -22.29 -4.42
CA THR A 154 14.62 -22.59 -5.53
C THR A 154 14.43 -24.00 -6.11
N PHE A 155 14.00 -24.97 -5.30
CA PHE A 155 13.65 -26.31 -5.77
C PHE A 155 12.47 -26.33 -6.75
N LEU A 156 11.66 -25.26 -6.77
CA LEU A 156 10.50 -25.10 -7.67
C LEU A 156 10.88 -24.33 -8.95
N SER A 157 12.11 -23.84 -9.06
CA SER A 157 12.65 -23.09 -10.20
C SER A 157 13.31 -23.98 -11.25
N ASN A 158 13.73 -25.20 -10.87
CA ASN A 158 14.47 -26.13 -11.73
C ASN A 158 13.58 -27.01 -12.63
N LYS A 159 12.39 -26.53 -13.01
CA LYS A 159 11.54 -27.25 -13.97
C LYS A 159 12.02 -26.92 -15.39
N ASN A 160 12.15 -27.96 -16.23
CA ASN A 160 12.46 -27.76 -17.64
C ASN A 160 11.35 -26.94 -18.28
N ILE A 161 11.72 -25.78 -18.83
CA ILE A 161 10.82 -24.95 -19.63
C ILE A 161 10.63 -25.62 -20.96
N ASP A 162 9.38 -25.83 -21.34
CA ASP A 162 9.05 -26.26 -22.68
C ASP A 162 9.22 -25.06 -23.62
N SER A 163 10.31 -25.02 -24.37
CA SER A 163 10.61 -23.92 -25.30
C SER A 163 9.59 -23.76 -26.41
N THR A 164 8.71 -24.75 -26.62
CA THR A 164 7.61 -24.66 -27.59
C THR A 164 6.39 -23.92 -27.03
N GLN A 165 6.30 -23.75 -25.72
CA GLN A 165 5.15 -23.14 -25.04
C GLN A 165 5.36 -21.64 -24.81
N LYS A 166 4.25 -20.90 -24.77
CA LYS A 166 4.24 -19.47 -24.43
C LYS A 166 4.52 -19.27 -22.95
N ASN A 167 5.34 -18.27 -22.62
CA ASN A 167 5.66 -17.90 -21.24
C ASN A 167 4.72 -16.80 -20.76
N ILE A 168 4.10 -17.00 -19.61
CA ILE A 168 3.22 -16.04 -18.94
C ILE A 168 3.84 -15.67 -17.59
N LEU A 169 4.06 -14.36 -17.36
CA LEU A 169 4.49 -13.88 -16.06
C LEU A 169 3.27 -13.54 -15.20
N ILE A 170 3.26 -14.02 -13.96
CA ILE A 170 2.30 -13.64 -12.92
C ILE A 170 3.09 -13.00 -11.77
N SER A 171 2.75 -11.77 -11.37
CA SER A 171 3.49 -11.04 -10.32
C SER A 171 2.61 -10.52 -9.19
N GLU A 172 3.07 -10.73 -7.96
CA GLU A 172 2.43 -10.34 -6.69
C GLU A 172 1.08 -11.02 -6.42
N PHE A 173 0.94 -12.29 -6.83
CA PHE A 173 -0.27 -13.09 -6.60
C PHE A 173 -0.17 -13.91 -5.33
N ASN A 174 -1.11 -13.72 -4.40
CA ASN A 174 -1.19 -14.54 -3.20
C ASN A 174 -1.64 -15.97 -3.57
N THR A 175 -0.75 -16.93 -3.39
CA THR A 175 -0.97 -18.33 -3.74
C THR A 175 -2.26 -18.92 -3.14
N LEU A 176 -2.63 -18.52 -1.91
CA LEU A 176 -3.83 -19.03 -1.26
C LEU A 176 -5.11 -18.38 -1.78
N SER A 177 -5.13 -17.05 -1.90
CA SER A 177 -6.30 -16.34 -2.44
C SER A 177 -6.59 -16.76 -3.87
N TYR A 178 -5.55 -17.11 -4.64
CA TYR A 178 -5.63 -17.55 -6.03
C TYR A 178 -5.56 -19.08 -6.19
N GLU A 179 -5.99 -19.85 -5.19
CA GLU A 179 -5.94 -21.33 -5.21
C GLU A 179 -6.59 -21.92 -6.47
N SER A 180 -7.74 -21.37 -6.91
CA SER A 180 -8.42 -21.80 -8.14
C SER A 180 -7.52 -21.65 -9.36
N LEU A 181 -6.94 -20.46 -9.56
CA LEU A 181 -6.04 -20.18 -10.68
C LEU A 181 -4.87 -21.16 -10.70
N PHE A 182 -4.15 -21.31 -9.58
CA PHE A 182 -3.02 -22.24 -9.50
C PHE A 182 -3.41 -23.70 -9.74
N SER A 183 -4.61 -24.12 -9.32
CA SER A 183 -5.09 -25.48 -9.54
C SER A 183 -5.40 -25.76 -11.02
N LYS A 184 -5.75 -24.73 -11.79
CA LYS A 184 -6.11 -24.83 -13.21
C LYS A 184 -4.91 -24.72 -14.17
N ILE A 185 -3.80 -24.11 -13.75
CA ILE A 185 -2.59 -23.97 -14.58
C ILE A 185 -2.15 -25.28 -15.27
N PRO A 186 -2.08 -26.45 -14.61
CA PRO A 186 -1.65 -27.70 -15.24
C PRO A 186 -2.52 -28.18 -16.41
N GLU A 187 -3.75 -27.66 -16.55
CA GLU A 187 -4.66 -28.01 -17.63
C GLU A 187 -4.29 -27.33 -18.96
N PHE A 188 -3.35 -26.37 -18.94
CA PHE A 188 -2.94 -25.58 -20.10
C PHE A 188 -1.49 -25.87 -20.51
N LYS A 189 -1.24 -25.88 -21.83
CA LYS A 189 0.11 -25.97 -22.41
C LYS A 189 0.80 -24.61 -22.44
N LEU A 190 1.05 -24.05 -21.26
CA LEU A 190 1.68 -22.74 -21.07
C LEU A 190 2.74 -22.83 -19.95
N ASN A 191 3.83 -22.10 -20.11
CA ASN A 191 4.82 -21.93 -19.05
C ASN A 191 4.41 -20.74 -18.17
N PHE A 192 3.97 -21.00 -16.95
CA PHE A 192 3.67 -19.95 -15.98
C PHE A 192 4.88 -19.69 -15.07
N ILE A 193 5.33 -18.45 -15.04
CA ILE A 193 6.41 -17.97 -14.19
C ILE A 193 5.80 -17.07 -13.11
N LEU A 194 6.07 -17.37 -11.84
CA LEU A 194 5.60 -16.62 -10.69
C LEU A 194 6.74 -15.80 -10.09
N PHE A 195 6.54 -14.49 -10.00
CA PHE A 195 7.50 -13.54 -9.45
C PHE A 195 6.86 -12.64 -8.39
N ASN A 196 6.88 -13.11 -7.15
CA ASN A 196 6.40 -12.36 -5.99
C ASN A 196 7.58 -11.80 -5.21
N ARG A 197 7.56 -10.50 -4.92
CA ARG A 197 8.62 -9.80 -4.19
C ARG A 197 8.13 -9.19 -2.90
N ARG A 198 6.83 -8.90 -2.74
CA ARG A 198 6.23 -8.39 -1.48
C ARG A 198 6.02 -9.50 -0.46
N GLN A 199 5.40 -10.61 -0.87
CA GLN A 199 5.14 -11.77 0.00
C GLN A 199 5.91 -13.00 -0.48
N PRO A 200 6.33 -13.91 0.42
CA PRO A 200 6.92 -15.17 0.01
C PRO A 200 5.91 -16.03 -0.76
N THR A 201 6.36 -16.58 -1.90
CA THR A 201 5.57 -17.51 -2.73
C THR A 201 5.14 -18.77 -1.97
N VAL A 202 6.02 -19.26 -1.10
CA VAL A 202 5.81 -20.43 -0.23
C VAL A 202 6.03 -19.98 1.20
N TRP A 203 5.07 -20.20 2.09
CA TRP A 203 5.19 -19.85 3.51
C TRP A 203 4.78 -20.97 4.46
N ASN A 204 4.13 -22.01 3.94
CA ASN A 204 3.75 -23.20 4.69
C ASN A 204 3.65 -24.43 3.75
N THR A 205 3.36 -25.60 4.31
CA THR A 205 3.23 -26.84 3.54
C THR A 205 2.08 -26.82 2.54
N LYS A 206 0.97 -26.12 2.84
CA LYS A 206 -0.17 -25.97 1.91
C LYS A 206 0.27 -25.21 0.65
N THR A 207 0.84 -24.01 0.81
CA THR A 207 1.34 -23.19 -0.30
C THR A 207 2.45 -23.88 -1.08
N PHE A 208 3.39 -24.56 -0.41
CA PHE A 208 4.39 -25.37 -1.10
C PHE A 208 3.75 -26.44 -1.99
N SER A 209 2.79 -27.20 -1.46
CA SER A 209 2.07 -28.24 -2.21
C SER A 209 1.35 -27.66 -3.42
N MET A 210 0.66 -26.52 -3.25
CA MET A 210 -0.06 -25.85 -4.32
C MET A 210 0.87 -25.38 -5.44
N VAL A 211 1.95 -24.66 -5.12
CA VAL A 211 2.93 -24.19 -6.11
C VAL A 211 3.62 -25.36 -6.81
N LYS A 212 3.91 -26.44 -6.09
CA LYS A 212 4.50 -27.64 -6.70
C LYS A 212 3.54 -28.27 -7.71
N LYS A 213 2.29 -28.51 -7.31
CA LYS A 213 1.23 -29.15 -8.11
C LYS A 213 0.81 -28.31 -9.31
N SER A 214 0.80 -26.99 -9.17
CA SER A 214 0.39 -26.07 -10.25
C SER A 214 1.35 -26.06 -11.43
N GLY A 215 2.53 -26.67 -11.33
CA GLY A 215 3.46 -26.68 -12.45
C GLY A 215 4.27 -25.40 -12.61
N VAL A 216 3.90 -24.29 -11.95
CA VAL A 216 4.57 -22.98 -12.11
C VAL A 216 6.05 -23.03 -11.77
N ILE A 217 6.80 -22.17 -12.46
CA ILE A 217 8.22 -21.89 -12.22
C ILE A 217 8.29 -20.69 -11.29
N VAL A 218 9.00 -20.81 -10.18
CA VAL A 218 9.16 -19.71 -9.23
C VAL A 218 10.48 -19.00 -9.50
N GLU A 219 10.44 -17.70 -9.70
CA GLU A 219 11.65 -16.86 -9.77
C GLU A 219 11.68 -15.89 -8.60
N ASN A 220 12.87 -15.70 -8.02
CA ASN A 220 13.07 -14.88 -6.84
C ASN A 220 14.49 -14.30 -6.81
N HIS A 221 14.89 -13.75 -5.66
CA HIS A 221 16.23 -13.21 -5.49
C HIS A 221 17.33 -14.24 -5.78
N ASP A 222 17.25 -15.43 -5.18
CA ASP A 222 18.32 -16.43 -5.24
C ASP A 222 18.44 -17.09 -6.62
N THR A 223 17.36 -17.12 -7.42
CA THR A 223 17.35 -17.72 -8.76
C THR A 223 17.84 -16.78 -9.86
N LEU A 224 17.75 -15.46 -9.63
CA LEU A 224 18.11 -14.43 -10.60
C LEU A 224 19.44 -13.75 -10.25
N ILE A 225 19.84 -13.70 -8.97
CA ILE A 225 21.06 -13.01 -8.58
C ILE A 225 22.32 -13.80 -8.96
N ASN A 226 23.29 -13.12 -9.57
CA ASN A 226 24.63 -13.65 -9.79
C ASN A 226 25.70 -12.66 -9.28
N ASN A 227 26.99 -13.03 -9.34
CA ASN A 227 28.08 -12.19 -8.84
C ASN A 227 28.24 -10.88 -9.63
N GLU A 228 27.94 -10.90 -10.92
CA GLU A 228 27.98 -9.73 -11.79
C GLU A 228 26.88 -8.73 -11.41
N ILE A 229 25.63 -9.18 -11.32
CA ILE A 229 24.48 -8.36 -10.88
C ILE A 229 24.73 -7.78 -9.48
N LYS A 230 25.30 -8.55 -8.54
CA LYS A 230 25.68 -8.03 -7.20
C LYS A 230 26.67 -6.87 -7.30
N LYS A 231 27.65 -6.97 -8.19
CA LYS A 231 28.65 -5.91 -8.42
C LYS A 231 28.00 -4.67 -9.04
N HIS A 232 27.14 -4.84 -10.04
CA HIS A 232 26.37 -3.76 -10.64
C HIS A 232 25.51 -3.03 -9.62
N ILE A 233 24.67 -3.75 -8.87
CA ILE A 233 23.83 -3.16 -7.82
C ILE A 233 24.66 -2.33 -6.83
N LYS A 234 25.84 -2.81 -6.42
CA LYS A 234 26.70 -2.09 -5.49
C LYS A 234 27.24 -0.78 -6.07
N ASN A 235 27.64 -0.79 -7.35
CA ASN A 235 28.18 0.39 -8.02
C ASN A 235 27.06 1.40 -8.31
N ASP A 236 25.96 0.93 -8.90
CA ASP A 236 24.83 1.77 -9.32
C ASP A 236 24.16 2.49 -8.14
N LYS A 237 24.17 1.87 -6.95
CA LYS A 237 23.73 2.51 -5.71
C LYS A 237 24.53 3.77 -5.37
N LYS A 238 25.83 3.79 -5.63
CA LYS A 238 26.67 4.97 -5.39
C LYS A 238 26.36 6.06 -6.41
N ASP A 239 26.25 5.68 -7.67
CA ASP A 239 26.02 6.62 -8.77
C ASP A 239 24.63 7.28 -8.66
N ILE A 240 23.60 6.49 -8.31
CA ILE A 240 22.25 7.03 -8.14
C ILE A 240 22.15 7.96 -6.93
N GLU A 241 22.91 7.72 -5.86
CA GLU A 241 22.92 8.59 -4.70
C GLU A 241 23.46 10.00 -5.06
N ILE A 242 24.49 10.06 -5.90
CA ILE A 242 25.02 11.33 -6.44
C ILE A 242 23.96 12.03 -7.30
N LYS A 243 23.26 11.30 -8.17
CA LYS A 243 22.18 11.86 -9.00
C LYS A 243 21.05 12.43 -8.15
N ILE A 244 20.58 11.69 -7.14
CA ILE A 244 19.53 12.15 -6.22
C ILE A 244 19.95 13.43 -5.48
N ASN A 245 21.19 13.49 -4.99
CA ASN A 245 21.72 14.69 -4.34
C ASN A 245 21.70 15.91 -5.27
N ASN A 246 21.97 15.71 -6.56
CA ASN A 246 21.94 16.80 -7.54
C ASN A 246 20.51 17.23 -7.87
N ILE A 247 19.55 16.31 -7.96
CA ILE A 247 18.13 16.64 -8.17
C ILE A 247 17.65 17.63 -7.10
N PHE A 248 17.89 17.32 -5.82
CA PHE A 248 17.41 18.14 -4.70
C PHE A 248 18.14 19.47 -4.51
N LYS A 249 19.14 19.79 -5.34
CA LYS A 249 19.72 21.15 -5.40
C LYS A 249 18.80 22.16 -6.09
N ASN A 250 17.82 21.71 -6.89
CA ASN A 250 16.82 22.60 -7.51
C ASN A 250 15.78 23.06 -6.48
N THR A 251 16.22 23.81 -5.46
CA THR A 251 15.38 24.22 -4.34
C THR A 251 14.22 25.10 -4.77
N ALA A 252 14.39 25.96 -5.78
CA ALA A 252 13.34 26.83 -6.28
C ALA A 252 12.16 26.05 -6.86
N PHE A 253 12.42 24.98 -7.63
CA PHE A 253 11.37 24.09 -8.12
C PHE A 253 10.61 23.45 -6.96
N PHE A 254 11.33 22.81 -6.02
CA PHE A 254 10.68 22.07 -4.95
C PHE A 254 9.94 22.97 -3.95
N ASP A 255 10.44 24.18 -3.71
CA ASP A 255 9.77 25.17 -2.87
C ASP A 255 8.44 25.64 -3.48
N SER A 256 8.42 25.83 -4.81
CA SER A 256 7.19 26.14 -5.54
C SER A 256 6.23 24.95 -5.58
N PHE A 257 6.75 23.75 -5.91
CA PHE A 257 5.95 22.55 -6.13
C PHE A 257 5.32 22.04 -4.84
N PHE A 258 6.10 21.88 -3.77
CA PHE A 258 5.61 21.40 -2.47
C PHE A 258 5.03 22.56 -1.64
N SER A 259 3.92 23.11 -2.13
CA SER A 259 3.18 24.20 -1.49
C SER A 259 1.68 23.93 -1.42
N ILE A 260 1.02 24.51 -0.43
CA ILE A 260 -0.45 24.48 -0.29
C ILE A 260 -0.95 25.88 -0.04
N ASN A 261 -1.91 26.33 -0.87
CA ASN A 261 -2.44 27.70 -0.82
C ASN A 261 -1.34 28.77 -0.88
N GLY A 262 -0.29 28.54 -1.69
CA GLY A 262 0.86 29.43 -1.82
C GLY A 262 1.84 29.41 -0.64
N ASN A 263 1.65 28.55 0.36
CA ASN A 263 2.58 28.37 1.47
C ASN A 263 3.43 27.14 1.18
N SER A 264 4.69 27.35 0.83
CA SER A 264 5.66 26.25 0.70
C SER A 264 5.80 25.54 2.04
N PHE A 265 5.82 24.22 2.00
CA PHE A 265 6.23 23.39 3.13
C PHE A 265 7.56 22.67 2.87
N TRP A 266 8.23 22.99 1.75
CA TRP A 266 9.44 22.28 1.33
C TRP A 266 10.57 22.37 2.35
N THR A 267 10.81 23.55 2.94
CA THR A 267 11.93 23.75 3.87
C THR A 267 11.89 22.79 5.06
N PRO A 268 10.81 22.72 5.87
CA PRO A 268 10.70 21.77 6.98
C PRO A 268 10.43 20.31 6.54
N PHE A 269 10.30 20.04 5.25
CA PHE A 269 9.98 18.71 4.71
C PHE A 269 11.18 18.03 4.03
N SER A 270 12.02 18.83 3.40
CA SER A 270 13.03 18.40 2.42
C SER A 270 14.04 17.39 2.97
N SER A 271 14.52 17.57 4.20
CA SER A 271 15.50 16.68 4.83
C SER A 271 14.92 15.28 5.05
N HIS A 272 13.70 15.21 5.57
CA HIS A 272 12.97 13.97 5.83
C HIS A 272 12.60 13.26 4.53
N PHE A 273 12.04 13.99 3.58
CA PHE A 273 11.70 13.45 2.26
C PHE A 273 12.93 12.94 1.51
N THR A 274 14.04 13.69 1.52
CA THR A 274 15.29 13.28 0.86
C THR A 274 15.84 11.99 1.49
N THR A 275 15.79 11.88 2.82
CA THR A 275 16.23 10.70 3.55
C THR A 275 15.37 9.48 3.22
N TYR A 276 14.04 9.67 3.24
CA TYR A 276 13.06 8.67 2.82
C TYR A 276 13.29 8.19 1.39
N PHE A 277 13.34 9.13 0.45
CA PHE A 277 13.45 8.83 -0.98
C PHE A 277 14.75 8.10 -1.30
N LYS A 278 15.90 8.56 -0.77
CA LYS A 278 17.18 7.87 -0.93
C LYS A 278 17.11 6.43 -0.43
N LYS A 279 16.58 6.21 0.77
CA LYS A 279 16.45 4.86 1.33
C LYS A 279 15.62 3.95 0.41
N ARG A 280 14.46 4.43 -0.06
CA ARG A 280 13.59 3.67 -0.97
C ARG A 280 14.25 3.38 -2.33
N VAL A 281 14.88 4.38 -2.95
CA VAL A 281 15.58 4.17 -4.23
C VAL A 281 16.66 3.10 -4.10
N LEU A 282 17.46 3.14 -3.05
CA LEU A 282 18.51 2.13 -2.83
C LEU A 282 17.94 0.72 -2.67
N GLU A 283 16.72 0.56 -2.15
CA GLU A 283 16.00 -0.73 -2.16
C GLU A 283 15.58 -1.11 -3.59
N PHE A 284 15.03 -0.16 -4.36
CA PHE A 284 14.51 -0.40 -5.70
C PHE A 284 15.57 -0.72 -6.76
N ILE A 285 16.80 -0.21 -6.66
CA ILE A 285 17.90 -0.58 -7.58
C ILE A 285 18.04 -2.09 -7.68
N LYS A 286 17.94 -2.80 -6.54
CA LYS A 286 18.00 -4.26 -6.52
C LYS A 286 16.82 -4.88 -7.27
N GLU A 287 15.60 -4.44 -6.99
CA GLU A 287 14.39 -5.03 -7.57
C GLU A 287 14.29 -4.74 -9.09
N ILE A 288 14.77 -3.58 -9.56
CA ILE A 288 14.89 -3.24 -10.98
C ILE A 288 15.84 -4.19 -11.70
N GLN A 289 17.03 -4.45 -11.13
CA GLN A 289 17.98 -5.38 -11.72
C GLN A 289 17.46 -6.82 -11.75
N LEU A 290 16.77 -7.26 -10.70
CA LEU A 290 16.13 -8.59 -10.68
C LEU A 290 15.02 -8.71 -11.73
N ALA A 291 14.14 -7.71 -11.85
CA ALA A 291 13.09 -7.70 -12.86
C ALA A 291 13.66 -7.66 -14.29
N LYS A 292 14.72 -6.87 -14.52
CA LYS A 292 15.42 -6.82 -15.80
C LYS A 292 16.01 -8.18 -16.18
N GLU A 293 16.66 -8.87 -15.23
CA GLU A 293 17.20 -10.21 -15.44
C GLU A 293 16.08 -11.21 -15.76
N LEU A 294 14.98 -11.18 -15.02
CA LEU A 294 13.81 -12.02 -15.28
C LEU A 294 13.27 -11.86 -16.71
N LEU A 295 13.09 -10.60 -17.14
CA LEU A 295 12.59 -10.26 -18.48
C LEU A 295 13.62 -10.47 -19.60
N ASN A 296 14.88 -10.78 -19.26
CA ASN A 296 15.90 -11.23 -20.21
C ASN A 296 15.96 -12.76 -20.28
N LYS A 297 15.72 -13.43 -19.15
CA LYS A 297 15.74 -14.89 -19.03
C LYS A 297 14.63 -15.58 -19.82
N PHE A 298 13.47 -14.92 -19.98
CA PHE A 298 12.32 -15.48 -20.69
C PHE A 298 11.75 -14.52 -21.74
N HIS A 299 11.22 -15.09 -22.82
CA HIS A 299 10.39 -14.37 -23.78
C HIS A 299 8.91 -14.50 -23.39
N PHE A 300 8.35 -13.46 -22.77
CA PHE A 300 6.98 -13.45 -22.27
C PHE A 300 5.97 -13.05 -23.34
N SER A 301 4.85 -13.76 -23.41
CA SER A 301 3.69 -13.39 -24.24
C SER A 301 2.83 -12.31 -23.60
N PHE A 302 2.71 -12.30 -22.27
CA PHE A 302 2.17 -11.18 -21.50
C PHE A 302 2.56 -11.29 -20.02
N ILE A 303 2.35 -10.18 -19.29
CA ILE A 303 2.48 -10.09 -17.83
C ILE A 303 1.11 -9.84 -17.22
N LEU A 304 0.72 -10.69 -16.27
CA LEU A 304 -0.48 -10.53 -15.46
C LEU A 304 -0.11 -9.87 -14.12
N LEU A 305 -0.74 -8.74 -13.85
CA LEU A 305 -0.53 -7.91 -12.67
C LEU A 305 -1.83 -7.78 -11.88
N HIS A 306 -1.70 -7.54 -10.58
CA HIS A 306 -2.85 -7.38 -9.68
C HIS A 306 -3.13 -5.91 -9.31
N SER A 307 -2.19 -5.02 -9.59
CA SER A 307 -2.24 -3.62 -9.22
C SER A 307 -1.22 -2.81 -10.03
N GLU A 308 -1.49 -1.52 -10.27
CA GLU A 308 -0.54 -0.57 -10.84
C GLU A 308 0.14 0.34 -9.81
N VAL A 309 -0.16 0.21 -8.51
CA VAL A 309 0.44 1.10 -7.49
C VAL A 309 1.73 0.55 -6.89
N GLY A 310 1.85 -0.77 -6.77
CA GLY A 310 2.97 -1.40 -6.08
C GLY A 310 4.31 -1.20 -6.81
N PRO A 311 5.44 -1.04 -6.10
CA PRO A 311 6.73 -0.73 -6.73
C PRO A 311 7.20 -1.83 -7.67
N ASN A 312 6.99 -3.11 -7.33
CA ASN A 312 7.43 -4.23 -8.17
C ASN A 312 6.59 -4.32 -9.45
N GLU A 313 5.28 -4.12 -9.32
CA GLU A 313 4.35 -4.07 -10.45
C GLU A 313 4.70 -2.89 -11.38
N LYS A 314 4.97 -1.70 -10.84
CA LYS A 314 5.43 -0.53 -11.61
C LYS A 314 6.76 -0.73 -12.33
N ILE A 315 7.72 -1.41 -11.69
CA ILE A 315 8.99 -1.80 -12.34
C ILE A 315 8.69 -2.68 -13.55
N LEU A 316 7.84 -3.71 -13.38
CA LEU A 316 7.47 -4.62 -14.47
C LEU A 316 6.73 -3.89 -15.59
N LEU A 317 5.75 -3.04 -15.29
CA LEU A 317 5.02 -2.23 -16.28
C LEU A 317 5.97 -1.41 -17.16
N GLN A 318 6.90 -0.68 -16.53
CA GLN A 318 7.83 0.19 -17.24
C GLN A 318 8.82 -0.61 -18.10
N LEU A 319 9.38 -1.70 -17.56
CA LEU A 319 10.30 -2.56 -18.32
C LEU A 319 9.60 -3.35 -19.44
N ALA A 320 8.35 -3.77 -19.22
CA ALA A 320 7.52 -4.46 -20.21
C ALA A 320 7.21 -3.57 -21.41
N LYS A 321 6.87 -2.30 -21.17
CA LYS A 321 6.65 -1.29 -22.23
C LYS A 321 7.86 -1.16 -23.15
N LEU A 322 9.07 -1.10 -22.58
CA LEU A 322 10.32 -1.04 -23.37
C LEU A 322 10.56 -2.30 -24.19
N LYS A 323 10.21 -3.46 -23.63
CA LYS A 323 10.34 -4.77 -24.29
C LYS A 323 9.14 -5.12 -25.19
N LYS A 324 8.13 -4.25 -25.25
CA LYS A 324 6.86 -4.47 -25.97
C LYS A 324 6.17 -5.77 -25.54
N ILE A 325 6.22 -6.08 -24.25
CA ILE A 325 5.50 -7.22 -23.65
C ILE A 325 4.12 -6.72 -23.21
N PRO A 326 3.02 -7.30 -23.71
CA PRO A 326 1.67 -6.94 -23.28
C PRO A 326 1.47 -7.11 -21.77
N THR A 327 0.70 -6.22 -21.18
CA THR A 327 0.41 -6.17 -19.74
C THR A 327 -1.08 -6.20 -19.49
N ILE A 328 -1.50 -7.00 -18.51
CA ILE A 328 -2.90 -7.21 -18.17
C ILE A 328 -3.09 -6.96 -16.67
N LEU A 329 -3.93 -6.00 -16.33
CA LEU A 329 -4.37 -5.74 -14.96
C LEU A 329 -5.56 -6.65 -14.63
N LEU A 330 -5.38 -7.60 -13.71
CA LEU A 330 -6.46 -8.40 -13.16
C LEU A 330 -7.05 -7.71 -11.93
N GLN A 331 -8.32 -7.33 -12.02
CA GLN A 331 -9.03 -6.77 -10.90
C GLN A 331 -9.41 -7.84 -9.87
N HIS A 332 -9.26 -7.51 -8.60
CA HIS A 332 -9.42 -8.45 -7.47
C HIS A 332 -10.83 -8.49 -6.89
N GLY A 333 -11.71 -7.59 -7.30
CA GLY A 333 -13.07 -7.50 -6.82
C GLY A 333 -13.73 -6.17 -7.18
N LEU A 334 -14.81 -5.86 -6.47
CA LEU A 334 -15.52 -4.60 -6.59
C LEU A 334 -14.63 -3.44 -6.14
N ILE A 335 -14.64 -2.35 -6.91
CA ILE A 335 -13.98 -1.08 -6.57
C ILE A 335 -15.05 0.00 -6.36
N ASN A 336 -14.64 1.20 -5.94
CA ASN A 336 -15.56 2.31 -5.91
C ASN A 336 -15.96 2.68 -7.35
N ASP A 337 -17.25 2.56 -7.65
CA ASP A 337 -17.83 2.74 -8.98
C ASP A 337 -18.37 4.16 -9.21
N SER A 338 -18.09 5.10 -8.31
CA SER A 338 -18.35 6.53 -8.52
C SER A 338 -17.22 7.20 -9.29
N VAL A 339 -17.58 8.04 -10.27
CA VAL A 339 -16.65 8.88 -11.04
C VAL A 339 -15.87 9.83 -10.11
N ASP A 340 -16.48 10.28 -9.01
CA ASP A 340 -15.81 11.13 -8.01
C ASP A 340 -14.63 10.44 -7.32
N CYS A 341 -14.57 9.11 -7.39
CA CYS A 341 -13.52 8.30 -6.79
C CYS A 341 -12.41 7.92 -7.78
N TYR A 342 -12.38 8.50 -8.99
CA TYR A 342 -11.34 8.28 -9.98
C TYR A 342 -9.93 8.45 -9.42
N GLY A 343 -9.65 9.59 -8.76
CA GLY A 343 -8.33 9.86 -8.18
C GLY A 343 -7.91 8.81 -7.15
N HIS A 344 -8.83 8.43 -6.26
CA HIS A 344 -8.60 7.36 -5.29
C HIS A 344 -8.29 6.02 -5.99
N ASN A 345 -9.09 5.63 -6.98
CA ASN A 345 -8.91 4.37 -7.71
C ASN A 345 -7.58 4.32 -8.48
N VAL A 346 -7.17 5.44 -9.11
CA VAL A 346 -5.85 5.55 -9.76
C VAL A 346 -4.74 5.39 -8.74
N CYS A 347 -4.81 6.10 -7.61
CA CYS A 347 -3.81 6.02 -6.54
C CYS A 347 -3.76 4.64 -5.86
N ARG A 348 -4.83 3.84 -5.93
CA ARG A 348 -4.85 2.44 -5.45
C ARG A 348 -4.42 1.43 -6.52
N GLY A 349 -4.14 1.91 -7.74
CA GLY A 349 -3.64 1.09 -8.84
C GLY A 349 -4.67 0.09 -9.36
N VAL A 350 -5.97 0.41 -9.24
CA VAL A 350 -7.06 -0.47 -9.71
C VAL A 350 -7.62 -0.05 -11.07
N VAL A 351 -7.11 1.06 -11.63
CA VAL A 351 -7.44 1.56 -12.97
C VAL A 351 -6.27 1.22 -13.91
N PRO A 352 -6.53 0.72 -15.13
CA PRO A 352 -5.49 0.33 -16.09
C PRO A 352 -4.93 1.54 -16.84
N ILE A 353 -4.17 2.40 -16.15
CA ILE A 353 -3.56 3.59 -16.75
C ILE A 353 -2.38 3.18 -17.63
N GLU A 354 -1.50 2.33 -17.10
CA GLU A 354 -0.30 1.87 -17.82
C GLU A 354 -0.50 0.52 -18.51
N SER A 355 -1.42 -0.32 -18.02
CA SER A 355 -1.67 -1.64 -18.60
C SER A 355 -2.32 -1.55 -19.98
N ASP A 356 -1.97 -2.51 -20.86
CA ASP A 356 -2.55 -2.62 -22.19
C ASP A 356 -4.01 -3.09 -22.13
N HIS A 357 -4.31 -4.00 -21.19
CA HIS A 357 -5.64 -4.53 -20.98
C HIS A 357 -6.00 -4.63 -19.48
N ALA A 358 -7.29 -4.73 -19.18
CA ALA A 358 -7.82 -5.01 -17.87
C ALA A 358 -8.87 -6.11 -17.89
N ILE A 359 -8.78 -7.03 -16.94
CA ILE A 359 -9.81 -8.02 -16.65
C ILE A 359 -10.62 -7.50 -15.46
N VAL A 360 -11.90 -7.22 -15.68
CA VAL A 360 -12.77 -6.53 -14.71
C VAL A 360 -13.77 -7.46 -14.02
N TRP A 361 -14.18 -7.06 -12.83
CA TRP A 361 -15.15 -7.77 -11.99
C TRP A 361 -16.60 -7.47 -12.42
N GLY A 362 -17.01 -8.04 -13.55
CA GLY A 362 -18.39 -7.95 -14.03
C GLY A 362 -18.77 -6.59 -14.62
N LYS A 363 -20.04 -6.47 -14.98
CA LYS A 363 -20.58 -5.33 -15.73
C LYS A 363 -20.47 -3.99 -15.00
N VAL A 364 -20.55 -3.99 -13.67
CA VAL A 364 -20.43 -2.77 -12.85
C VAL A 364 -19.08 -2.08 -13.07
N ASN A 365 -17.98 -2.84 -13.03
CA ASN A 365 -16.65 -2.26 -13.21
C ASN A 365 -16.36 -1.93 -14.67
N GLU A 366 -16.92 -2.69 -15.61
CA GLU A 366 -16.87 -2.37 -17.04
C GLU A 366 -17.54 -1.01 -17.31
N ASP A 367 -18.74 -0.79 -16.77
CA ASP A 367 -19.49 0.46 -16.95
C ASP A 367 -18.77 1.64 -16.29
N TYR A 368 -18.23 1.46 -15.08
CA TYR A 368 -17.39 2.47 -14.45
C TYR A 368 -16.17 2.82 -15.30
N PHE A 369 -15.43 1.84 -15.83
CA PHE A 369 -14.27 2.08 -16.69
C PHE A 369 -14.64 2.83 -17.98
N ARG A 370 -15.77 2.49 -18.61
CA ARG A 370 -16.29 3.24 -19.76
C ARG A 370 -16.62 4.69 -19.38
N GLN A 371 -17.24 4.93 -18.22
CA GLN A 371 -17.61 6.27 -17.75
C GLN A 371 -16.39 7.17 -17.50
N ILE A 372 -15.29 6.62 -16.98
CA ILE A 372 -14.04 7.37 -16.77
C ILE A 372 -13.15 7.41 -18.03
N GLY A 373 -13.63 6.92 -19.17
CA GLY A 373 -12.97 7.05 -20.48
C GLY A 373 -11.93 5.98 -20.81
N ILE A 374 -11.93 4.82 -20.14
CA ILE A 374 -11.09 3.69 -20.56
C ILE A 374 -11.68 3.08 -21.86
N PRO A 375 -10.86 2.89 -22.92
CA PRO A 375 -11.34 2.33 -24.18
C PRO A 375 -11.91 0.92 -24.03
N GLU A 376 -13.00 0.62 -24.75
CA GLU A 376 -13.71 -0.66 -24.64
C GLU A 376 -12.83 -1.86 -25.00
N GLU A 377 -11.93 -1.70 -25.99
CA GLU A 377 -10.98 -2.73 -26.41
C GLU A 377 -9.93 -3.10 -25.34
N LYS A 378 -9.75 -2.25 -24.33
CA LYS A 378 -8.90 -2.55 -23.17
C LYS A 378 -9.62 -3.43 -22.14
N ILE A 379 -10.95 -3.47 -22.13
CA ILE A 379 -11.75 -3.99 -21.00
C ILE A 379 -12.26 -5.40 -21.32
N HIS A 380 -11.99 -6.35 -20.41
CA HIS A 380 -12.39 -7.75 -20.53
C HIS A 380 -13.22 -8.18 -19.31
N THR A 381 -14.52 -8.35 -19.48
CA THR A 381 -15.45 -8.67 -18.39
C THR A 381 -15.51 -10.17 -18.12
N ILE A 382 -14.53 -10.69 -17.37
CA ILE A 382 -14.38 -12.14 -17.08
C ILE A 382 -14.63 -12.47 -15.61
N GLY A 383 -14.33 -11.55 -14.68
CA GLY A 383 -14.33 -11.79 -13.23
C GLY A 383 -12.94 -12.13 -12.68
N THR A 384 -12.88 -12.54 -11.41
CA THR A 384 -11.62 -12.90 -10.72
C THR A 384 -11.66 -14.33 -10.15
N PRO A 385 -10.58 -15.12 -10.32
CA PRO A 385 -10.52 -16.50 -9.84
C PRO A 385 -10.43 -16.63 -8.31
N ILE A 386 -10.36 -15.52 -7.56
CA ILE A 386 -10.41 -15.54 -6.09
C ILE A 386 -11.69 -16.24 -5.59
N TYR A 387 -12.79 -16.07 -6.32
CA TYR A 387 -14.11 -16.47 -5.86
C TYR A 387 -14.67 -17.72 -6.57
N ASP A 388 -13.94 -18.33 -7.50
CA ASP A 388 -14.36 -19.56 -8.19
C ASP A 388 -14.64 -20.71 -7.22
N ASN A 389 -13.88 -20.76 -6.12
CA ASN A 389 -13.98 -21.79 -5.10
C ASN A 389 -14.99 -21.45 -3.99
N LEU A 390 -15.78 -20.37 -4.13
CA LEU A 390 -16.95 -20.14 -3.28
C LEU A 390 -17.99 -21.25 -3.57
N LYS A 391 -17.77 -22.43 -2.99
CA LYS A 391 -18.71 -23.55 -3.05
C LYS A 391 -20.04 -23.08 -2.49
N GLY A 392 -21.05 -23.04 -3.37
CA GLY A 392 -22.46 -22.87 -3.07
C GLY A 392 -22.79 -22.02 -1.85
N LEU A 393 -23.06 -20.72 -2.07
CA LEU A 393 -23.85 -19.91 -1.15
C LEU A 393 -25.18 -20.58 -0.73
N ASN A 394 -25.58 -21.66 -1.41
CA ASN A 394 -26.76 -22.49 -1.14
C ASN A 394 -26.72 -23.27 0.18
N SER A 395 -25.59 -23.34 0.90
CA SER A 395 -25.60 -23.70 2.32
C SER A 395 -25.55 -22.44 3.17
N ILE A 396 -26.55 -21.57 3.04
CA ILE A 396 -26.81 -20.57 4.08
C ILE A 396 -27.11 -21.39 5.32
N ASP A 397 -26.15 -21.41 6.25
CA ASP A 397 -26.42 -21.92 7.58
C ASP A 397 -27.45 -20.96 8.16
N ASN A 398 -28.73 -21.37 8.22
CA ASN A 398 -29.85 -20.60 8.78
C ASN A 398 -29.72 -20.47 10.31
N ARG A 399 -28.49 -20.28 10.83
CA ARG A 399 -28.25 -19.97 12.23
C ARG A 399 -28.85 -18.61 12.50
N GLU A 400 -30.05 -18.64 13.05
CA GLU A 400 -30.67 -17.46 13.61
C GLU A 400 -30.00 -17.09 14.94
N GLY A 401 -30.20 -15.86 15.39
CA GLY A 401 -29.79 -15.44 16.73
C GLY A 401 -28.42 -14.78 16.82
N TYR A 402 -27.72 -14.51 15.70
CA TYR A 402 -26.49 -13.72 15.73
C TYR A 402 -26.48 -12.58 14.68
N VAL A 403 -25.64 -11.59 14.93
CA VAL A 403 -25.31 -10.49 14.02
C VAL A 403 -23.82 -10.52 13.77
N LEU A 404 -23.41 -10.44 12.49
CA LEU A 404 -22.02 -10.27 12.09
C LEU A 404 -21.77 -8.79 11.78
N LEU A 405 -20.87 -8.15 12.52
CA LEU A 405 -20.37 -6.81 12.24
C LEU A 405 -18.99 -6.92 11.62
N ALA A 406 -18.89 -6.72 10.32
CA ALA A 406 -17.61 -6.53 9.64
C ALA A 406 -17.17 -5.07 9.78
N THR A 407 -16.06 -4.80 10.47
CA THR A 407 -15.57 -3.43 10.66
C THR A 407 -14.63 -3.01 9.55
N SER A 408 -14.65 -1.72 9.24
CA SER A 408 -13.65 -1.02 8.44
C SER A 408 -13.50 0.37 9.04
N GLY A 409 -12.38 0.60 9.72
CA GLY A 409 -12.13 1.87 10.39
C GLY A 409 -11.57 2.97 9.47
N PRO A 410 -11.45 4.19 10.02
CA PRO A 410 -10.73 5.28 9.38
C PRO A 410 -9.29 4.87 9.02
N THR A 411 -8.84 5.30 7.84
CA THR A 411 -7.52 5.02 7.30
C THR A 411 -6.51 6.14 7.58
N LYS A 412 -5.24 5.90 7.29
CA LYS A 412 -4.19 6.94 7.37
C LYS A 412 -3.91 7.62 6.03
N GLU A 413 -4.65 7.26 4.99
CA GLU A 413 -4.47 7.74 3.61
C GLU A 413 -5.54 8.78 3.20
N ASP A 414 -6.49 9.07 4.09
CA ASP A 414 -7.57 10.02 3.87
C ASP A 414 -7.56 11.13 4.94
N ALA A 415 -7.62 12.39 4.51
CA ALA A 415 -7.54 13.54 5.40
C ALA A 415 -8.70 13.61 6.42
N PHE A 416 -9.91 13.17 6.06
CA PHE A 416 -11.07 13.14 6.94
C PHE A 416 -10.99 12.03 7.98
N ASP A 417 -10.44 10.89 7.58
CA ASP A 417 -10.23 9.74 8.45
C ASP A 417 -9.23 10.03 9.59
N LEU A 418 -8.31 10.97 9.35
CA LEU A 418 -7.34 11.43 10.36
C LEU A 418 -7.95 12.32 11.45
N THR A 419 -9.20 12.75 11.33
CA THR A 419 -9.84 13.61 12.34
C THR A 419 -10.29 12.81 13.56
N ILE A 420 -10.12 13.38 14.74
CA ILE A 420 -10.59 12.81 16.00
C ILE A 420 -12.11 12.62 15.97
N GLU A 421 -12.86 13.52 15.32
CA GLU A 421 -14.31 13.38 15.16
C GLU A 421 -14.66 12.07 14.43
N THR A 422 -14.05 11.79 13.27
CA THR A 422 -14.29 10.57 12.51
C THR A 422 -13.90 9.32 13.30
N ILE A 423 -12.76 9.36 13.99
CA ILE A 423 -12.27 8.25 14.82
C ILE A 423 -13.22 7.97 16.00
N GLU A 424 -13.60 9.01 16.76
CA GLU A 424 -14.52 8.88 17.89
C GLU A 424 -15.92 8.43 17.41
N LYS A 425 -16.40 8.94 16.27
CA LYS A 425 -17.68 8.52 15.67
C LYS A 425 -17.67 7.04 15.27
N ASN A 426 -16.58 6.54 14.67
CA ASN A 426 -16.45 5.12 14.35
C ASN A 426 -16.54 4.25 15.61
N ILE A 427 -15.77 4.61 16.65
CA ILE A 427 -15.75 3.88 17.93
C ILE A 427 -17.14 3.87 18.58
N GLU A 428 -17.83 5.02 18.62
CA GLU A 428 -19.16 5.12 19.21
C GLU A 428 -20.21 4.38 18.39
N THR A 429 -20.08 4.36 17.06
CA THR A 429 -20.97 3.58 16.18
C THR A 429 -20.84 2.08 16.47
N ILE A 430 -19.61 1.56 16.54
CA ILE A 430 -19.34 0.15 16.90
C ILE A 430 -19.95 -0.18 18.27
N LYS A 431 -19.73 0.70 19.25
CA LYS A 431 -20.27 0.55 20.60
C LYS A 431 -21.80 0.52 20.59
N LYS A 432 -22.44 1.45 19.85
CA LYS A 432 -23.90 1.55 19.80
C LYS A 432 -24.55 0.35 19.13
N ILE A 433 -23.95 -0.15 18.04
CA ILE A 433 -24.39 -1.40 17.40
C ILE A 433 -24.33 -2.54 18.41
N ALA A 434 -23.25 -2.65 19.18
CA ALA A 434 -23.12 -3.70 20.19
C ALA A 434 -24.17 -3.63 21.30
N GLU A 435 -24.44 -2.43 21.83
CA GLU A 435 -25.50 -2.22 22.81
C GLU A 435 -26.88 -2.64 22.27
N ILE A 436 -27.20 -2.27 21.02
CA ILE A 436 -28.47 -2.62 20.37
C ILE A 436 -28.58 -4.14 20.20
N VAL A 437 -27.57 -4.80 19.66
CA VAL A 437 -27.59 -6.25 19.40
C VAL A 437 -27.73 -7.04 20.71
N VAL A 438 -26.99 -6.65 21.75
CA VAL A 438 -27.08 -7.28 23.08
C VAL A 438 -28.45 -7.07 23.71
N SER A 439 -29.04 -5.87 23.59
CA SER A 439 -30.37 -5.58 24.15
C SER A 439 -31.50 -6.43 23.53
N HIS A 440 -31.28 -6.98 22.33
CA HIS A 440 -32.22 -7.88 21.65
C HIS A 440 -31.89 -9.36 21.87
N ASN A 441 -31.04 -9.69 22.85
CA ASN A 441 -30.59 -11.05 23.16
C ASN A 441 -30.01 -11.79 21.93
N LYS A 442 -29.32 -11.06 21.04
CA LYS A 442 -28.62 -11.63 19.89
C LYS A 442 -27.13 -11.74 20.18
N LYS A 443 -26.49 -12.81 19.70
CA LYS A 443 -25.03 -12.94 19.73
C LYS A 443 -24.40 -11.95 18.75
N LEU A 444 -23.37 -11.22 19.17
CA LEU A 444 -22.59 -10.38 18.27
C LEU A 444 -21.27 -11.06 17.95
N ILE A 445 -20.95 -11.13 16.65
CA ILE A 445 -19.64 -11.51 16.14
C ILE A 445 -19.07 -10.29 15.42
N VAL A 446 -17.90 -9.81 15.84
CA VAL A 446 -17.20 -8.69 15.23
C VAL A 446 -16.01 -9.20 14.44
N LYS A 447 -16.02 -9.00 13.12
CA LYS A 447 -14.92 -9.37 12.23
C LYS A 447 -14.14 -8.11 11.85
N LEU A 448 -12.88 -8.03 12.29
CA LEU A 448 -12.03 -6.88 12.02
C LEU A 448 -11.49 -6.89 10.59
N HIS A 449 -11.34 -5.71 9.99
CA HIS A 449 -10.59 -5.53 8.76
C HIS A 449 -9.16 -6.09 8.92
N PRO A 450 -8.57 -6.74 7.89
CA PRO A 450 -7.22 -7.31 7.96
C PRO A 450 -6.08 -6.29 8.05
N SER A 451 -6.37 -4.98 7.96
CA SER A 451 -5.33 -3.94 8.07
C SER A 451 -4.64 -4.02 9.44
N PRO A 452 -3.29 -3.96 9.49
CA PRO A 452 -2.58 -3.91 10.76
C PRO A 452 -2.99 -2.73 11.65
N ASP A 453 -3.40 -1.62 11.03
CA ASP A 453 -3.81 -0.37 11.66
C ASP A 453 -5.29 -0.35 12.10
N GLU A 454 -6.07 -1.39 11.81
CA GLU A 454 -7.48 -1.46 12.21
C GLU A 454 -7.65 -1.36 13.73
N TYR A 455 -8.58 -0.52 14.17
CA TYR A 455 -8.92 -0.37 15.57
C TYR A 455 -9.44 -1.69 16.16
N ASP A 456 -8.90 -2.10 17.31
CA ASP A 456 -9.37 -3.27 18.05
C ASP A 456 -10.37 -2.86 19.15
N PRO A 457 -11.69 -3.05 18.94
CA PRO A 457 -12.72 -2.68 19.91
C PRO A 457 -12.84 -3.69 21.07
N SER A 458 -11.96 -4.69 21.19
CA SER A 458 -12.07 -5.76 22.20
C SER A 458 -12.27 -5.26 23.62
N LYS A 459 -11.48 -4.26 24.04
CA LYS A 459 -11.56 -3.74 25.40
C LYS A 459 -12.88 -3.04 25.71
N ILE A 460 -13.47 -2.37 24.73
CA ILE A 460 -14.74 -1.65 24.92
C ILE A 460 -15.93 -2.60 24.82
N LEU A 461 -15.90 -3.54 23.87
CA LEU A 461 -17.01 -4.46 23.64
C LEU A 461 -17.16 -5.48 24.76
N ARG A 462 -16.05 -6.01 25.29
CA ARG A 462 -16.10 -6.96 26.42
C ARG A 462 -16.68 -6.36 27.70
N LYS A 463 -16.70 -5.03 27.84
CA LYS A 463 -17.39 -4.36 28.96
C LYS A 463 -18.91 -4.32 28.78
N ILE A 464 -19.39 -4.36 27.53
CA ILE A 464 -20.82 -4.39 27.21
C ILE A 464 -21.35 -5.80 27.40
N ASN A 465 -20.70 -6.78 26.76
CA ASN A 465 -20.98 -8.19 26.97
C ASN A 465 -19.69 -9.00 26.76
N PRO A 466 -19.21 -9.77 27.77
CA PRO A 466 -18.00 -10.58 27.66
C PRO A 466 -18.10 -11.72 26.62
N GLU A 467 -19.31 -12.09 26.19
CA GLU A 467 -19.56 -13.15 25.20
C GLU A 467 -19.43 -12.67 23.75
N ILE A 468 -19.21 -11.38 23.50
CA ILE A 468 -18.99 -10.86 22.14
C ILE A 468 -17.75 -11.50 21.55
N GLU A 469 -17.94 -12.18 20.41
CA GLU A 469 -16.86 -12.86 19.70
C GLU A 469 -16.15 -11.86 18.79
N ILE A 470 -14.80 -11.86 18.82
CA ILE A 470 -13.99 -10.97 18.00
C ILE A 470 -13.07 -11.81 17.15
N ILE A 471 -13.28 -11.75 15.85
CA ILE A 471 -12.51 -12.47 14.85
C ILE A 471 -11.52 -11.48 14.23
N LYS A 472 -10.25 -11.71 14.52
CA LYS A 472 -9.11 -11.02 13.90
C LYS A 472 -8.64 -11.79 12.66
N THR A 473 -7.84 -11.17 11.82
CA THR A 473 -7.45 -11.71 10.50
C THR A 473 -5.96 -11.96 10.44
#